data_AF-A0A7S2I446-F1
#
_entry.id   AF-A0A7S2I446-F1
#
_cell.length_a   1.000
_cell.length_b   1.000
_cell.length_c   1.000
_cell.angle_alpha   90.00
_cell.angle_beta   90.00
_cell.angle_gamma   90.00
#
_symmetry.space_group_name_H-M   'P 1'
#
loop_
_entity.id
_entity.type
_entity.pdbx_description
1 polymer ?
#
loop_
_entity_poly.entity_id
_entity_poly.type
_entity_poly.pdbx_seq_one_letter_code
_entity_poly.pdbx_strand_id
1 'polypeptide(L)'
;LVDAAAHLAEWLEPPGRSYEGFSSGTQAAAAGGVTTVIDLPAHARPLTSDAASLRRKMKAAANRLHVDVGFWAMALPQNIESFDLKDVLHHGALGLTAVVAASPKLSEQPGVTPGTRALTLVELEAVIDAAAVS
;
A
#
# COMPACT_ATOMS: atom_id res chain seq x y z
N LEU A 1 17.32 -5.28 -10.03
CA LEU A 1 15.97 -5.80 -10.41
C LEU A 1 14.92 -5.08 -9.57
N VAL A 2 13.73 -4.81 -10.11
CA VAL A 2 12.64 -4.14 -9.39
C VAL A 2 11.54 -5.16 -9.08
N ASP A 3 11.25 -5.36 -7.80
CA ASP A 3 10.06 -6.09 -7.36
C ASP A 3 8.93 -5.09 -7.11
N ALA A 4 7.91 -5.10 -7.96
CA ALA A 4 6.83 -4.14 -7.91
C ALA A 4 5.73 -4.50 -6.90
N ALA A 5 5.79 -5.65 -6.22
CA ALA A 5 4.70 -6.14 -5.38
C ALA A 5 5.21 -6.94 -4.18
N ALA A 6 5.69 -6.23 -3.15
CA ALA A 6 6.04 -6.82 -1.86
C ALA A 6 5.11 -6.36 -0.74
N HIS A 7 4.96 -7.15 0.31
CA HIS A 7 4.20 -6.79 1.50
C HIS A 7 5.14 -6.64 2.70
N LEU A 8 5.46 -5.40 3.08
CA LEU A 8 6.35 -5.10 4.21
C LEU A 8 5.52 -4.45 5.34
N ALA A 9 5.25 -5.18 6.43
CA ALA A 9 4.19 -4.82 7.39
C ALA A 9 4.50 -5.07 8.88
N GLU A 10 5.76 -5.03 9.30
CA GLU A 10 6.20 -5.34 10.69
C GLU A 10 5.46 -4.64 11.84
N TRP A 11 5.01 -3.39 11.64
CA TRP A 11 4.69 -2.49 12.75
C TRP A 11 3.21 -2.47 13.18
N LEU A 12 2.33 -3.22 12.52
CA LEU A 12 0.92 -2.84 12.45
C LEU A 12 -0.09 -4.00 12.69
N GLU A 13 0.30 -5.00 13.48
CA GLU A 13 -0.51 -6.20 13.78
C GLU A 13 -1.15 -6.21 15.18
N PRO A 14 -2.26 -6.98 15.39
CA PRO A 14 -2.70 -7.40 16.72
C PRO A 14 -1.65 -8.29 17.41
N PRO A 15 -1.61 -8.35 18.76
CA PRO A 15 -0.61 -9.14 19.48
C PRO A 15 -0.61 -10.61 19.03
N GLY A 16 0.57 -11.14 18.65
CA GLY A 16 0.77 -12.58 18.42
C GLY A 16 1.07 -13.03 16.98
N ARG A 17 1.19 -12.11 16.00
CA ARG A 17 1.63 -12.44 14.63
C ARG A 17 2.78 -11.53 14.20
N SER A 18 3.87 -12.10 13.69
CA SER A 18 5.01 -11.35 13.15
C SER A 18 5.06 -11.56 11.64
N TYR A 19 4.84 -10.48 10.88
CA TYR A 19 5.07 -10.45 9.44
C TYR A 19 6.44 -9.87 9.12
N GLU A 20 6.91 -10.14 7.91
CA GLU A 20 8.14 -9.57 7.40
C GLU A 20 8.11 -8.03 7.44
N GLY A 21 9.21 -7.46 7.91
CA GLY A 21 9.38 -6.03 8.03
C GLY A 21 10.33 -5.41 7.03
N PHE A 22 10.42 -4.08 7.04
CA PHE A 22 11.29 -3.35 6.12
C PHE A 22 12.75 -3.81 6.20
N SER A 23 13.28 -4.07 7.39
CA SER A 23 14.68 -4.51 7.53
C SER A 23 14.89 -5.92 7.00
N SER A 24 14.15 -6.91 7.51
CA SER A 24 14.32 -8.30 7.08
C SER A 24 13.97 -8.49 5.59
N GLY A 25 12.88 -7.86 5.12
CA GLY A 25 12.43 -7.99 3.73
C GLY A 25 13.36 -7.32 2.74
N THR A 26 13.86 -6.12 3.04
CA THR A 26 14.86 -5.49 2.15
C THR A 26 16.22 -6.17 2.19
N GLN A 27 16.59 -6.80 3.31
CA GLN A 27 17.78 -7.63 3.39
C GLN A 27 17.65 -8.88 2.51
N ALA A 28 16.49 -9.54 2.56
CA ALA A 28 16.19 -10.69 1.70
C ALA A 28 16.18 -10.29 0.21
N ALA A 29 15.58 -9.15 -0.12
CA ALA A 29 15.59 -8.56 -1.46
C ALA A 29 17.03 -8.35 -1.97
N ALA A 30 17.89 -7.71 -1.17
CA ALA A 30 19.29 -7.51 -1.50
C ALA A 30 20.04 -8.83 -1.76
N ALA A 31 19.83 -9.84 -0.90
CA ALA A 31 20.44 -11.15 -1.05
C ALA A 31 19.98 -11.87 -2.33
N GLY A 32 18.75 -11.61 -2.78
CA GLY A 32 18.20 -12.12 -4.04
C GLY A 32 18.57 -11.31 -5.29
N GLY A 33 19.33 -10.22 -5.17
CA GLY A 33 19.69 -9.34 -6.30
C GLY A 33 18.59 -8.34 -6.71
N VAL A 34 17.53 -8.22 -5.91
CA VAL A 34 16.55 -7.13 -6.02
C VAL A 34 17.20 -5.86 -5.47
N THR A 35 17.10 -4.76 -6.21
CA THR A 35 17.69 -3.46 -5.84
C THR A 35 16.64 -2.42 -5.48
N THR A 36 15.38 -2.70 -5.81
CA THR A 36 14.25 -1.83 -5.52
C THR A 36 13.01 -2.67 -5.26
N VAL A 37 12.28 -2.34 -4.21
CA VAL A 37 11.02 -2.98 -3.84
C VAL A 37 9.92 -1.91 -3.82
N ILE A 38 8.74 -2.23 -4.34
CA ILE A 38 7.55 -1.39 -4.19
C ILE A 38 6.59 -2.10 -3.24
N ASP A 39 6.41 -1.49 -2.07
CA ASP A 39 5.59 -2.02 -1.00
C ASP A 39 4.11 -1.75 -1.24
N LEU A 40 3.30 -2.80 -1.09
CA LEU A 40 1.85 -2.75 -1.21
C LEU A 40 1.23 -2.12 0.05
N PRO A 41 0.11 -1.39 -0.08
CA PRO A 41 -0.56 -0.76 1.07
C PRO A 41 -1.26 -1.81 1.94
N ALA A 42 -1.38 -3.03 1.42
CA ALA A 42 -1.99 -4.18 2.03
C ALA A 42 -1.18 -4.65 3.25
N HIS A 43 -1.87 -4.79 4.39
CA HIS A 43 -1.37 -5.16 5.72
C HIS A 43 -0.85 -4.01 6.59
N ALA A 44 -0.87 -2.76 6.10
CA ALA A 44 -0.67 -1.62 6.99
C ALA A 44 -1.93 -1.32 7.85
N ARG A 45 -1.73 -0.93 9.11
CA ARG A 45 -2.75 -0.35 10.02
C ARG A 45 -2.26 0.96 10.62
N PRO A 46 -2.78 2.14 10.23
CA PRO A 46 -3.75 2.36 9.16
C PRO A 46 -3.21 1.94 7.79
N LEU A 47 -4.11 1.59 6.87
CA LEU A 47 -3.80 1.38 5.46
C LEU A 47 -3.15 2.64 4.89
N THR A 48 -2.25 2.47 3.92
CA THR A 48 -1.70 3.59 3.15
C THR A 48 -2.72 4.04 2.12
N SER A 49 -3.64 4.92 2.50
CA SER A 49 -4.76 5.38 1.67
C SER A 49 -4.84 6.91 1.54
N ASP A 50 -3.92 7.63 2.16
CA ASP A 50 -3.82 9.08 2.12
C ASP A 50 -2.36 9.52 2.33
N ALA A 51 -2.06 10.81 2.14
CA ALA A 51 -0.69 11.31 2.29
C ALA A 51 -0.16 11.20 3.73
N ALA A 52 -1.01 11.26 4.75
CA ALA A 52 -0.58 11.16 6.15
C ALA A 52 -0.12 9.74 6.52
N SER A 53 -0.88 8.73 6.07
CA SER A 53 -0.57 7.31 6.23
C SER A 53 0.66 6.91 5.41
N LEU A 54 0.80 7.43 4.18
CA LEU A 54 2.02 7.27 3.37
C LEU A 54 3.25 7.81 4.11
N ARG A 55 3.24 9.07 4.54
CA ARG A 55 4.37 9.68 5.26
C ARG A 55 4.74 8.92 6.52
N ARG A 56 3.74 8.41 7.25
CA ARG A 56 3.99 7.58 8.43
C ARG A 56 4.71 6.28 8.06
N LYS A 57 4.30 5.61 6.98
CA LYS A 57 4.94 4.36 6.50
C LYS A 57 6.37 4.62 6.01
N MET A 58 6.60 5.70 5.24
CA MET A 58 7.93 6.14 4.82
C MET A 58 8.85 6.39 6.02
N LYS A 59 8.34 7.08 7.06
CA LYS A 59 9.11 7.34 8.29
C LYS A 59 9.43 6.06 9.07
N ALA A 60 8.52 5.09 9.10
CA ALA A 60 8.76 3.80 9.76
C ALA A 60 9.76 2.92 9.01
N ALA A 61 9.83 3.07 7.69
CA ALA A 61 10.81 2.41 6.83
C ALA A 61 12.21 3.06 6.92
N ALA A 62 12.26 4.37 7.19
CA ALA A 62 13.51 5.14 7.25
C ALA A 62 14.55 4.49 8.20
N ASN A 63 15.81 4.46 7.76
CA ASN A 63 16.96 3.86 8.45
C ASN A 63 16.90 2.33 8.64
N ARG A 64 15.97 1.64 7.97
CA ARG A 64 15.81 0.18 8.06
C ARG A 64 15.87 -0.49 6.70
N LEU A 65 16.37 0.21 5.68
CA LEU A 65 16.35 -0.23 4.29
C LEU A 65 17.72 -0.71 3.83
N HIS A 66 17.76 -1.85 3.15
CA HIS A 66 18.94 -2.40 2.50
C HIS A 66 18.89 -2.28 0.95
N VAL A 67 17.74 -1.90 0.41
CA VAL A 67 17.49 -1.60 -1.01
C VAL A 67 16.56 -0.39 -1.12
N ASP A 68 16.40 0.18 -2.31
CA ASP A 68 15.44 1.27 -2.52
C ASP A 68 14.00 0.80 -2.31
N VAL A 69 13.15 1.66 -1.73
CA VAL A 69 11.74 1.33 -1.47
C VAL A 69 10.81 2.41 -1.99
N GLY A 70 9.86 1.99 -2.84
CA GLY A 70 8.69 2.76 -3.25
C GLY A 70 7.42 2.29 -2.54
N PHE A 71 6.34 3.05 -2.65
CA PHE A 71 5.08 2.77 -1.98
C PHE A 71 3.89 2.91 -2.92
N TRP A 72 3.02 1.92 -2.91
CA TRP A 72 1.68 2.00 -3.47
C TRP A 72 0.71 2.61 -2.46
N ALA A 73 -0.30 3.34 -2.95
CA ALA A 73 -1.43 3.80 -2.15
C ALA A 73 -2.71 3.02 -2.50
N MET A 74 -3.60 2.85 -1.53
CA MET A 74 -4.87 2.14 -1.70
C MET A 74 -5.97 3.11 -2.11
N ALA A 75 -6.67 2.80 -3.20
CA ALA A 75 -7.95 3.39 -3.54
C ALA A 75 -9.09 2.63 -2.81
N LEU A 76 -9.93 3.38 -2.12
CA LEU A 76 -11.06 2.90 -1.32
C LEU A 76 -12.30 3.72 -1.68
N PRO A 77 -13.52 3.17 -1.62
CA PRO A 77 -14.73 3.96 -1.88
C PRO A 77 -14.76 5.29 -1.10
N GLN A 78 -14.31 5.26 0.15
CA GLN A 78 -14.29 6.43 1.02
C GLN A 78 -13.31 7.49 0.52
N ASN A 79 -12.11 7.12 0.05
CA ASN A 79 -11.11 8.10 -0.35
C ASN A 79 -11.29 8.59 -1.79
N ILE A 80 -11.99 7.84 -2.65
CA ILE A 80 -12.34 8.29 -4.00
C ILE A 80 -13.31 9.48 -3.94
N GLU A 81 -14.27 9.43 -3.02
CA GLU A 81 -15.29 10.49 -2.87
C GLU A 81 -14.82 11.68 -2.02
N SER A 82 -13.94 11.46 -1.04
CA SER A 82 -13.63 12.45 0.01
C SER A 82 -12.19 12.96 0.07
N PHE A 83 -11.23 12.28 -0.56
CA PHE A 83 -9.82 12.66 -0.51
C PHE A 83 -9.23 12.71 -1.92
N ASP A 84 -8.44 13.73 -2.20
CA ASP A 84 -7.81 13.85 -3.51
C ASP A 84 -6.79 12.71 -3.68
N LEU A 85 -7.13 11.69 -4.48
CA LEU A 85 -6.20 10.61 -4.84
C LEU A 85 -4.89 11.17 -5.44
N LYS A 86 -4.93 12.37 -6.03
CA LYS A 86 -3.73 13.06 -6.51
C LYS A 86 -2.86 13.56 -5.36
N ASP A 87 -3.42 13.89 -4.20
CA ASP A 87 -2.65 14.33 -3.04
C ASP A 87 -1.67 13.23 -2.58
N VAL A 88 -2.12 11.98 -2.49
CA VAL A 88 -1.22 10.88 -2.09
C VAL A 88 -0.15 10.60 -3.16
N LEU A 89 -0.47 10.78 -4.44
CA LEU A 89 0.48 10.67 -5.55
C LEU A 89 1.52 11.81 -5.51
N HIS A 90 1.10 13.06 -5.35
CA HIS A 90 1.99 14.21 -5.19
C HIS A 90 2.94 14.09 -3.99
N HIS A 91 2.53 13.33 -2.96
CA HIS A 91 3.35 13.06 -1.79
C HIS A 91 4.29 11.84 -1.93
N GLY A 92 4.35 11.24 -3.12
CA GLY A 92 5.38 10.25 -3.47
C GLY A 92 4.90 8.80 -3.53
N ALA A 93 3.58 8.53 -3.51
CA ALA A 93 3.10 7.22 -3.91
C ALA A 93 3.36 7.00 -5.41
N LEU A 94 3.85 5.81 -5.77
CA LEU A 94 4.17 5.47 -7.17
C LEU A 94 2.93 5.13 -8.00
N GLY A 95 1.78 4.97 -7.35
CA GLY A 95 0.48 4.80 -7.99
C GLY A 95 -0.56 4.25 -7.01
N LEU A 96 -1.66 3.76 -7.58
CA LEU A 96 -2.84 3.33 -6.83
C LEU A 96 -3.12 1.84 -7.03
N THR A 97 -3.51 1.16 -5.95
CA THR A 97 -4.03 -0.22 -5.97
C THR A 97 -5.47 -0.22 -5.51
N ALA A 98 -6.31 -1.05 -6.14
CA ALA A 98 -7.73 -1.19 -5.76
C ALA A 98 -8.10 -2.67 -5.62
N VAL A 99 -9.03 -2.96 -4.70
CA VAL A 99 -9.64 -4.29 -4.60
C VAL A 99 -10.93 -4.31 -5.40
N VAL A 100 -10.92 -5.02 -6.53
CA VAL A 100 -12.05 -5.10 -7.47
C VAL A 100 -12.94 -6.34 -7.23
N ALA A 101 -12.47 -7.31 -6.44
CA ALA A 101 -13.25 -8.46 -6.01
C ALA A 101 -12.81 -8.87 -4.60
N ALA A 102 -13.77 -9.05 -3.70
CA ALA A 102 -13.47 -9.53 -2.35
C ALA A 102 -13.36 -11.05 -2.34
N SER A 103 -12.30 -11.59 -1.75
CA SER A 103 -12.27 -13.02 -1.36
C SER A 103 -13.30 -13.27 -0.24
N PRO A 104 -13.87 -14.49 -0.14
CA PRO A 104 -14.84 -14.83 0.90
C PRO A 104 -14.27 -14.73 2.34
N LYS A 105 -12.94 -14.67 2.50
CA LYS A 105 -12.29 -14.44 3.80
C LYS A 105 -12.02 -12.96 4.01
N LEU A 106 -13.05 -12.22 4.42
CA LEU A 106 -13.00 -10.78 4.66
C LEU A 106 -11.94 -10.38 5.70
N SER A 107 -11.76 -11.19 6.75
CA SER A 107 -10.79 -10.93 7.83
C SER A 107 -9.33 -11.00 7.39
N GLU A 108 -9.05 -11.61 6.25
CA GLU A 108 -7.69 -11.81 5.72
C GLU A 108 -7.33 -10.80 4.63
N GLN A 109 -8.26 -9.93 4.22
CA GLN A 109 -8.04 -8.96 3.14
C GLN A 109 -7.73 -7.56 3.64
N PRO A 110 -6.56 -7.03 3.31
CA PRO A 110 -6.27 -5.62 3.51
C PRO A 110 -7.14 -4.74 2.63
N GLY A 111 -7.58 -3.60 3.15
CA GLY A 111 -8.52 -2.73 2.42
C GLY A 111 -9.98 -3.13 2.60
N VAL A 112 -10.28 -4.37 3.02
CA VAL A 112 -11.66 -4.82 3.21
C VAL A 112 -11.98 -4.86 4.70
N THR A 113 -12.34 -3.69 5.24
CA THR A 113 -13.01 -3.63 6.56
C THR A 113 -14.47 -4.05 6.42
N PRO A 114 -15.13 -4.51 7.51
CA PRO A 114 -16.59 -4.61 7.52
C PRO A 114 -17.21 -3.28 7.08
N GLY A 115 -17.98 -3.29 6.00
CA GLY A 115 -18.56 -2.08 5.38
C GLY A 115 -17.79 -1.54 4.17
N THR A 116 -16.62 -2.07 3.83
CA THR A 116 -15.96 -1.77 2.54
C THR A 116 -16.50 -2.69 1.45
N ARG A 117 -16.75 -2.12 0.28
CA ARG A 117 -17.23 -2.82 -0.92
C ARG A 117 -16.18 -2.75 -2.03
N ALA A 118 -16.30 -3.65 -3.00
CA ALA A 118 -15.59 -3.49 -4.27
C ALA A 118 -15.96 -2.15 -4.93
N LEU A 119 -15.01 -1.57 -5.66
CA LEU A 119 -15.26 -0.39 -6.47
C LEU A 119 -16.27 -0.72 -7.58
N THR A 120 -17.16 0.23 -7.85
CA THR A 120 -17.95 0.24 -9.09
C THR A 120 -17.04 0.53 -10.29
N LEU A 121 -17.54 0.29 -11.49
CA LEU A 121 -16.80 0.64 -12.71
C LEU A 121 -16.54 2.15 -12.80
N VAL A 122 -17.48 2.99 -12.39
CA VAL A 122 -17.35 4.46 -12.36
C VAL A 122 -16.25 4.90 -11.39
N GLU A 123 -16.20 4.31 -10.20
CA GLU A 123 -15.13 4.61 -9.24
C GLU A 123 -13.76 4.12 -9.73
N LEU A 124 -13.71 2.98 -10.43
CA LEU A 124 -12.49 2.49 -11.03
C LEU A 124 -11.99 3.42 -12.15
N GLU A 125 -12.89 3.95 -12.97
CA GLU A 125 -12.56 4.98 -13.97
C GLU A 125 -11.99 6.23 -13.30
N ALA A 126 -12.61 6.72 -12.22
CA ALA A 126 -12.11 7.87 -11.46
C ALA A 126 -10.69 7.63 -10.89
N VAL A 127 -10.40 6.40 -10.43
CA VAL A 127 -9.05 6.02 -9.96
C VAL A 127 -8.04 6.03 -11.11
N ILE A 128 -8.42 5.50 -12.28
CA ILE A 128 -7.57 5.51 -13.48
C ILE A 128 -7.28 6.95 -13.91
N ASP A 129 -8.31 7.79 -13.96
CA ASP A 129 -8.17 9.20 -14.33
C ASP A 129 -7.25 9.93 -13.35
N ALA A 130 -7.40 9.71 -12.04
CA ALA A 130 -6.52 10.32 -11.05
C ALA A 130 -5.05 9.94 -11.25
N ALA A 131 -4.77 8.67 -11.57
CA ALA A 131 -3.42 8.17 -11.82
C ALA A 131 -2.82 8.61 -13.18
N ALA A 132 -3.65 8.99 -14.15
CA ALA A 132 -3.19 9.39 -15.48
C ALA A 132 -2.70 10.86 -15.56
N VAL A 133 -3.07 11.71 -14.59
CA VAL A 133 -2.76 13.16 -14.60
C VAL A 133 -1.68 13.57 -13.59
N SER A 134 -1.06 12.61 -12.91
CA SER A 134 -0.05 12.81 -11.85
C SER A 134 1.38 12.60 -12.35
#